data_AF-A0A2N5AJ97-F1
#
_entry.id   AF-A0A2N5AJ97-F1
#
_cell.length_a   1.000
_cell.length_b   1.000
_cell.length_c   1.000
_cell.angle_alpha   90.00
_cell.angle_beta   90.00
_cell.angle_gamma   90.00
#
_symmetry.space_group_name_H-M   'P 1'
#
loop_
_entity.id
_entity.type
_entity.pdbx_description
1 polymer ?
#
loop_
_entity_poly.entity_id
_entity_poly.type
_entity_poly.pdbx_seq_one_letter_code
_entity_poly.pdbx_strand_id
1 'polypeptide(L)'
;VWSLYGQLARSHWLPGSAQDIHFTRDDPQKSMSNLTQIAQEKDEVASGAQRLGEEALAFAHTAEFPAALERQWREEWQGLALYCQLFTHAQKAFFTLHFAREVENSWSMREICHINVQALYRCASEMEMLCQQMSDASPAFYVMFDPGRVRSLADSLSTELTALR
;
A
#
# COMPACT_ATOMS: atom_id res chain seq x y z
N VAL A 1 11.97 7.98 -2.15
CA VAL A 1 12.18 6.67 -1.49
C VAL A 1 12.38 6.84 0.02
N TRP A 2 13.36 7.64 0.47
CA TRP A 2 13.57 7.95 1.90
C TRP A 2 12.45 8.76 2.58
N SER A 3 11.61 9.51 1.84
CA SER A 3 10.47 10.22 2.44
C SER A 3 9.30 9.31 2.82
N LEU A 4 9.07 8.22 2.08
CA LEU A 4 8.10 7.18 2.44
C LEU A 4 8.64 6.36 3.61
N TYR A 5 9.92 5.97 3.58
CA TYR A 5 10.58 5.30 4.70
C TYR A 5 10.52 6.13 5.99
N GLY A 6 10.74 7.45 5.93
CA GLY A 6 10.64 8.34 7.09
C GLY A 6 9.21 8.64 7.57
N GLN A 7 8.19 8.38 6.73
CA GLN A 7 6.78 8.40 7.13
C GLN A 7 6.35 7.05 7.72
N LEU A 8 6.94 5.95 7.26
CA LEU A 8 6.67 4.57 7.69
C LEU A 8 7.47 4.12 8.92
N ALA A 9 8.64 4.72 9.15
CA ALA A 9 9.54 4.41 10.27
C ALA A 9 9.22 5.22 11.54
N ARG A 10 8.14 6.01 11.55
CA ARG A 10 7.66 6.62 12.79
C ARG A 10 6.94 5.54 13.60
N SER A 11 7.23 5.48 14.89
CA SER A 11 6.54 4.63 15.87
C SER A 11 5.03 4.87 15.92
N HIS A 12 4.56 5.97 15.32
CA HIS A 12 3.17 6.37 15.24
C HIS A 12 2.61 5.96 13.88
N TRP A 13 1.75 4.96 13.93
CA TRP A 13 1.27 4.23 12.77
C TRP A 13 0.27 5.04 11.93
N LEU A 14 -0.49 5.94 12.57
CA LEU A 14 -1.44 6.90 11.99
C LEU A 14 -1.59 8.11 12.94
N PRO A 15 -2.07 9.29 12.48
CA PRO A 15 -2.57 10.32 13.39
C PRO A 15 -3.68 9.72 14.27
N GLY A 16 -3.43 9.59 15.58
CA GLY A 16 -4.43 9.14 16.56
C GLY A 16 -4.33 7.68 17.03
N SER A 17 -3.40 6.85 16.54
CA SER A 17 -3.15 5.55 17.15
C SER A 17 -2.35 5.73 18.46
N ALA A 18 -2.98 5.52 19.61
CA ALA A 18 -2.39 5.75 20.93
C ALA A 18 -1.33 4.70 21.37
N GLN A 19 -0.96 3.76 20.49
CA GLN A 19 -0.01 2.70 20.79
C GLN A 19 1.21 2.78 19.87
N ASP A 20 2.38 2.93 20.47
CA ASP A 20 3.65 2.76 19.78
C ASP A 20 3.89 1.28 19.50
N ILE A 21 4.07 0.93 18.21
CA ILE A 21 4.45 -0.42 17.81
C ILE A 21 5.98 -0.52 17.82
N HIS A 22 6.47 -1.50 18.56
CA HIS A 22 7.87 -1.87 18.60
C HIS A 22 8.05 -3.34 18.25
N PHE A 23 9.12 -3.61 17.51
CA PHE A 23 9.61 -4.97 17.25
C PHE A 23 10.89 -5.17 18.04
N THR A 24 10.93 -6.20 18.88
CA THR A 24 12.11 -6.55 19.68
C THR A 24 12.24 -8.06 19.82
N ARG A 25 13.49 -8.55 19.78
CA ARG A 25 13.85 -9.94 20.11
C ARG A 25 13.51 -10.34 21.54
N ASP A 26 13.43 -9.38 22.45
CA ASP A 26 13.18 -9.64 23.88
C ASP A 26 11.72 -10.04 24.14
N ASP A 27 10.81 -9.69 23.23
CA ASP A 27 9.38 -10.03 23.30
C ASP A 27 8.86 -10.39 21.89
N PRO A 28 9.19 -11.61 21.39
CA PRO A 28 8.80 -12.04 20.05
C PRO A 28 7.29 -12.26 19.93
N GLN A 29 6.61 -12.64 21.02
CA GLN A 29 5.16 -12.84 21.03
C GLN A 29 4.41 -11.52 20.81
N LYS A 30 4.76 -10.46 21.57
CA LYS A 30 4.17 -9.14 21.36
C LYS A 30 4.51 -8.57 20.00
N SER A 31 5.75 -8.76 19.55
CA SER A 31 6.18 -8.31 18.22
C SER A 31 5.38 -9.01 17.10
N MET A 32 5.10 -10.31 17.23
CA MET A 32 4.27 -11.05 16.28
C MET A 32 2.79 -10.63 16.34
N SER A 33 2.27 -10.37 17.54
CA SER A 33 0.93 -9.82 17.73
C SER A 33 0.79 -8.47 17.03
N ASN A 34 1.77 -7.58 17.20
CA ASN A 34 1.80 -6.28 16.53
C ASN A 34 1.84 -6.44 15.00
N LEU A 35 2.69 -7.31 14.47
CA LEU A 35 2.77 -7.54 13.02
C LEU A 35 1.43 -8.07 12.46
N THR A 36 0.77 -8.95 13.21
CA THR A 36 -0.53 -9.53 12.83
C THR A 36 -1.63 -8.48 12.84
N GLN A 37 -1.70 -7.67 13.89
CA GLN A 37 -2.61 -6.52 13.96
C GLN A 37 -2.34 -5.57 12.79
N ILE A 38 -1.07 -5.33 12.46
CA ILE A 38 -0.70 -4.53 11.29
C ILE A 38 -1.28 -5.10 10.01
N ALA A 39 -1.08 -6.38 9.75
CA ALA A 39 -1.63 -7.00 8.56
C ALA A 39 -3.16 -6.87 8.50
N GLN A 40 -3.85 -7.12 9.61
CA GLN A 40 -5.31 -7.07 9.71
C GLN A 40 -5.87 -5.68 9.44
N GLU A 41 -5.36 -4.65 10.12
CA GLU A 41 -5.85 -3.27 9.92
C GLU A 41 -5.64 -2.79 8.48
N LYS A 42 -4.55 -3.21 7.81
CA LYS A 42 -4.33 -2.85 6.41
C LYS A 42 -5.26 -3.60 5.46
N ASP A 43 -5.55 -4.86 5.76
CA ASP A 43 -6.52 -5.64 4.97
C ASP A 43 -7.94 -5.05 5.12
N GLU A 44 -8.32 -4.58 6.31
CA GLU A 44 -9.58 -3.88 6.55
C GLU A 44 -9.68 -2.55 5.80
N VAL A 45 -8.63 -1.72 5.87
CA VAL A 45 -8.58 -0.44 5.14
C VAL A 45 -8.63 -0.66 3.63
N ALA A 46 -7.88 -1.62 3.10
CA ALA A 46 -7.91 -1.96 1.67
C ALA A 46 -9.31 -2.41 1.23
N SER A 47 -9.96 -3.29 2.01
CA SER A 47 -11.32 -3.76 1.73
C SER A 47 -12.34 -2.62 1.79
N GLY A 48 -12.19 -1.70 2.74
CA GLY A 48 -13.02 -0.51 2.86
C GLY A 48 -12.86 0.44 1.67
N ALA A 49 -11.62 0.69 1.24
CA ALA A 49 -11.32 1.54 0.09
C ALA A 49 -11.85 0.96 -1.22
N GLN A 50 -11.78 -0.37 -1.40
CA GLN A 50 -12.37 -1.03 -2.56
C GLN A 50 -13.87 -0.78 -2.62
N ARG A 51 -14.59 -1.06 -1.52
CA ARG A 51 -16.03 -0.87 -1.45
C ARG A 51 -16.43 0.59 -1.70
N LEU A 52 -15.73 1.52 -1.05
CA LEU A 52 -15.98 2.95 -1.21
C LEU A 52 -15.74 3.41 -2.66
N GLY A 53 -14.68 2.91 -3.31
CA GLY A 53 -14.42 3.20 -4.72
C GLY A 53 -15.52 2.68 -5.64
N GLU A 54 -15.98 1.44 -5.42
CA GLU A 54 -17.10 0.85 -6.17
C GLU A 54 -18.41 1.64 -5.98
N GLU A 55 -18.74 2.00 -4.74
CA GLU A 55 -19.91 2.82 -4.39
C GLU A 55 -19.85 4.22 -5.03
N ALA A 56 -18.68 4.87 -4.98
CA ALA A 56 -18.49 6.19 -5.58
C ALA A 56 -18.63 6.15 -7.10
N LEU A 57 -18.07 5.14 -7.78
CA LEU A 57 -18.21 5.00 -9.22
C LEU A 57 -19.64 4.66 -9.63
N ALA A 58 -20.34 3.82 -8.86
CA ALA A 58 -21.76 3.52 -9.08
C ALA A 58 -22.64 4.77 -8.89
N PHE A 59 -22.33 5.60 -7.89
CA PHE A 59 -23.06 6.84 -7.63
C PHE A 59 -23.07 7.78 -8.85
N ALA A 60 -21.93 7.95 -9.51
CA ALA A 60 -21.83 8.80 -10.71
C ALA A 60 -22.79 8.39 -11.83
N HIS A 61 -23.05 7.08 -11.98
CA HIS A 61 -24.00 6.57 -12.97
C HIS A 61 -25.46 6.89 -12.62
N THR A 62 -25.79 7.03 -11.33
CA THR A 62 -27.15 7.31 -10.86
C THR A 62 -27.44 8.78 -10.65
N ALA A 63 -26.40 9.61 -10.47
CA ALA A 63 -26.52 11.01 -10.07
C ALA A 63 -26.73 12.00 -11.24
N GLU A 64 -26.86 11.50 -12.48
CA GLU A 64 -27.07 12.29 -13.70
C GLU A 64 -26.10 13.50 -13.82
N PHE A 65 -24.82 13.25 -13.54
CA PHE A 65 -23.83 14.33 -13.57
C PHE A 65 -23.67 14.94 -14.96
N PRO A 66 -23.48 16.27 -15.05
CA PRO A 66 -22.94 16.88 -16.26
C PRO A 66 -21.60 16.22 -16.61
N ALA A 67 -21.33 16.02 -17.90
CA ALA A 67 -20.16 15.28 -18.37
C ALA A 67 -18.82 15.78 -17.80
N ALA A 68 -18.69 17.09 -17.54
CA ALA A 68 -17.49 17.66 -16.93
C ALA A 68 -17.29 17.20 -15.47
N LEU A 69 -18.38 17.14 -14.69
CA LEU A 69 -18.34 16.68 -13.30
C LEU A 69 -18.14 15.15 -13.23
N GLU A 70 -18.77 14.39 -14.12
CA GLU A 70 -18.54 12.94 -14.19
C GLU A 70 -17.07 12.61 -14.48
N ARG A 71 -16.41 13.38 -15.36
CA ARG A 71 -14.99 13.21 -15.66
C ARG A 71 -14.11 13.47 -14.44
N GLN A 72 -14.33 14.58 -13.73
CA GLN A 72 -13.58 14.90 -12.52
C GLN A 72 -13.80 13.85 -11.43
N TRP A 73 -15.05 13.42 -11.24
CA TRP A 73 -15.39 12.38 -10.29
C TRP A 73 -14.68 11.05 -10.61
N ARG A 74 -14.71 10.62 -11.89
CA ARG A 74 -13.97 9.44 -12.32
C ARG A 74 -12.47 9.58 -12.06
N GLU A 75 -11.88 10.74 -12.34
CA GLU A 75 -10.46 10.98 -12.07
C GLU A 75 -10.09 10.84 -10.59
N GLU A 76 -10.96 11.29 -9.68
CA GLU A 76 -10.75 11.17 -8.23
C GLU A 76 -10.90 9.73 -7.73
N TRP A 77 -11.90 8.99 -8.22
CA TRP A 77 -12.32 7.72 -7.61
C TRP A 77 -11.82 6.46 -8.32
N GLN A 78 -11.57 6.50 -9.63
CA GLN A 78 -11.23 5.32 -10.46
C GLN A 78 -9.96 4.59 -9.98
N GLY A 79 -9.03 5.31 -9.35
CA GLY A 79 -7.78 4.76 -8.85
C GLY A 79 -7.69 4.56 -7.34
N LEU A 80 -8.74 4.89 -6.57
CA LEU A 80 -8.68 4.86 -5.09
C LEU A 80 -8.30 3.49 -4.55
N ALA A 81 -8.99 2.44 -5.00
CA ALA A 81 -8.74 1.07 -4.52
C ALA A 81 -7.30 0.64 -4.79
N LEU A 82 -6.80 0.90 -6.00
CA LEU A 82 -5.43 0.59 -6.41
C LEU A 82 -4.40 1.36 -5.59
N TYR A 83 -4.66 2.64 -5.31
CA TYR A 83 -3.80 3.45 -4.45
C TYR A 83 -3.75 2.87 -3.02
N CYS A 84 -4.89 2.53 -2.42
CA CYS A 84 -4.92 1.94 -1.08
C CYS A 84 -4.27 0.55 -1.03
N GLN A 85 -4.42 -0.28 -2.07
CA GLN A 85 -3.75 -1.58 -2.18
C GLN A 85 -2.23 -1.42 -2.26
N LEU A 86 -1.73 -0.45 -3.04
CA LEU A 86 -0.31 -0.12 -3.10
C LEU A 86 0.24 0.20 -1.70
N PHE A 87 -0.42 1.09 -0.97
CA PHE A 87 0.01 1.47 0.39
C PHE A 87 -0.03 0.28 1.35
N THR A 88 -1.07 -0.54 1.26
CA THR A 88 -1.22 -1.77 2.06
C THR A 88 -0.06 -2.72 1.84
N HIS A 89 0.25 -3.06 0.59
CA HIS A 89 1.36 -3.97 0.27
C HIS A 89 2.72 -3.37 0.62
N ALA A 90 2.90 -2.06 0.44
CA ALA A 90 4.15 -1.38 0.83
C ALA A 90 4.38 -1.47 2.33
N GLN A 91 3.34 -1.21 3.13
CA GLN A 91 3.40 -1.29 4.59
C GLN A 91 3.60 -2.72 5.07
N LYS A 92 2.84 -3.68 4.54
CA LYS A 92 2.99 -5.10 4.90
C LYS A 92 4.39 -5.61 4.56
N ALA A 93 4.91 -5.32 3.36
CA ALA A 93 6.29 -5.68 3.00
C ALA A 93 7.31 -5.06 3.95
N PHE A 94 7.19 -3.76 4.22
CA PHE A 94 8.10 -3.04 5.12
C PHE A 94 8.09 -3.61 6.54
N PHE A 95 6.93 -3.78 7.16
CA PHE A 95 6.84 -4.26 8.54
C PHE A 95 7.22 -5.73 8.68
N THR A 96 6.90 -6.58 7.71
CA THR A 96 7.38 -7.96 7.72
C THR A 96 8.90 -8.02 7.58
N LEU A 97 9.50 -7.20 6.71
CA LEU A 97 10.94 -7.10 6.56
C LEU A 97 11.62 -6.61 7.85
N HIS A 98 11.05 -5.56 8.47
CA HIS A 98 11.56 -5.02 9.72
C HIS A 98 11.46 -6.03 10.87
N PHE A 99 10.33 -6.74 10.99
CA PHE A 99 10.17 -7.84 11.93
C PHE A 99 11.21 -8.95 11.69
N ALA A 100 11.43 -9.35 10.44
CA ALA A 100 12.40 -10.39 10.10
C ALA A 100 13.83 -10.00 10.50
N ARG A 101 14.16 -8.71 10.41
CA ARG A 101 15.47 -8.18 10.82
C ARG A 101 15.62 -8.11 12.34
N GLU A 102 14.63 -7.53 13.01
CA GLU A 102 14.73 -7.19 14.44
C GLU A 102 14.34 -8.33 15.36
N VAL A 103 13.48 -9.26 14.93
CA VAL A 103 12.86 -10.28 15.80
C VAL A 103 13.25 -11.68 15.37
N GLU A 104 12.75 -12.13 14.21
CA GLU A 104 12.89 -13.52 13.76
C GLU A 104 12.97 -13.63 12.24
N ASN A 105 14.14 -14.01 11.73
CA ASN A 105 14.36 -14.28 10.31
C ASN A 105 14.01 -15.74 9.96
N SER A 106 12.72 -16.06 9.89
CA SER A 106 12.24 -17.37 9.46
C SER A 106 11.97 -17.43 7.96
N TRP A 107 11.94 -18.64 7.40
CA TRP A 107 11.51 -18.84 6.01
C TRP A 107 10.12 -18.26 5.75
N SER A 108 9.17 -18.47 6.67
CA SER A 108 7.80 -17.97 6.55
C SER A 108 7.74 -16.44 6.49
N MET A 109 8.52 -15.73 7.31
CA MET A 109 8.55 -14.26 7.25
C MET A 109 9.12 -13.75 5.93
N ARG A 110 10.18 -14.39 5.43
CA ARG A 110 10.74 -14.05 4.11
C ARG A 110 9.75 -14.28 2.99
N GLU A 111 8.98 -15.36 3.04
CA GLU A 111 7.96 -15.67 2.04
C GLU A 111 6.81 -14.66 2.07
N ILE A 112 6.30 -14.31 3.25
CA ILE A 112 5.27 -13.28 3.41
C ILE A 112 5.76 -11.93 2.86
N CYS A 113 7.01 -11.56 3.17
CA CYS A 113 7.59 -10.34 2.62
C CYS A 113 7.68 -10.39 1.09
N HIS A 114 8.14 -11.52 0.54
CA HIS A 114 8.24 -11.73 -0.90
C HIS A 114 6.89 -11.56 -1.61
N ILE A 115 5.83 -12.17 -1.07
CA ILE A 115 4.47 -12.06 -1.60
C ILE A 115 4.01 -10.59 -1.65
N ASN A 116 4.24 -9.83 -0.58
CA ASN A 116 3.86 -8.40 -0.57
C ASN A 116 4.69 -7.58 -1.57
N VAL A 117 5.98 -7.89 -1.76
CA VAL A 117 6.81 -7.26 -2.80
C VAL A 117 6.29 -7.60 -4.21
N GLN A 118 5.90 -8.85 -4.47
CA GLN A 118 5.28 -9.23 -5.74
C GLN A 118 3.96 -8.51 -5.99
N ALA A 119 3.15 -8.31 -4.95
CA ALA A 119 1.93 -7.52 -5.04
C ALA A 119 2.22 -6.05 -5.43
N LEU A 120 3.34 -5.45 -4.99
CA LEU A 120 3.74 -4.12 -5.45
C LEU A 120 4.06 -4.08 -6.96
N TYR A 121 4.77 -5.07 -7.49
CA TYR A 121 4.99 -5.16 -8.94
C TYR A 121 3.69 -5.30 -9.71
N ARG A 122 2.74 -6.08 -9.17
CA ARG A 122 1.39 -6.20 -9.74
C ARG A 122 0.67 -4.84 -9.73
N CYS A 123 0.67 -4.12 -8.60
CA CYS A 123 0.10 -2.78 -8.51
C CYS A 123 0.73 -1.82 -9.52
N ALA A 124 2.05 -1.89 -9.75
CA ALA A 124 2.71 -1.06 -10.76
C ALA A 124 2.17 -1.34 -12.18
N SER A 125 1.99 -2.61 -12.53
CA SER A 125 1.40 -2.98 -13.83
C SER A 125 -0.06 -2.54 -13.94
N GLU A 126 -0.84 -2.65 -12.87
CA GLU A 126 -2.22 -2.16 -12.82
C GLU A 126 -2.29 -0.62 -12.94
N MET A 127 -1.34 0.11 -12.35
CA MET A 127 -1.24 1.57 -12.48
C MET A 127 -0.90 1.98 -13.91
N GLU A 128 -0.05 1.23 -14.60
CA GLU A 128 0.26 1.47 -16.01
C GLU A 128 -0.99 1.31 -16.89
N MET A 129 -1.77 0.25 -16.67
CA MET A 129 -3.06 0.06 -17.37
C MET A 129 -4.06 1.19 -17.04
N LEU A 130 -4.15 1.59 -15.78
CA LEU A 130 -5.03 2.69 -15.35
C LEU A 130 -4.64 4.01 -16.04
N CYS A 131 -3.34 4.34 -16.09
CA CYS A 131 -2.86 5.55 -16.75
C CYS A 131 -3.15 5.54 -18.26
N GLN A 132 -3.06 4.38 -18.91
CA GLN A 132 -3.44 4.23 -20.33
C GLN A 132 -4.94 4.44 -20.55
N GLN A 133 -5.80 3.96 -19.65
CA GLN A 133 -7.25 4.15 -19.72
C GLN A 133 -7.66 5.60 -19.44
N MET A 134 -6.87 6.32 -18.65
CA MET A 134 -7.11 7.69 -18.22
C MET A 134 -6.24 8.67 -19.02
N SER A 135 -6.13 8.53 -20.34
CA SER A 135 -5.22 9.33 -21.20
C SER A 135 -5.43 10.85 -21.15
N ASP A 136 -6.64 11.27 -20.76
CA ASP A 136 -7.06 12.66 -20.71
C ASP A 136 -7.12 13.20 -19.27
N ALA A 137 -6.62 12.44 -18.29
CA ALA A 137 -6.58 12.87 -16.89
C ALA A 137 -5.63 14.03 -16.67
N SER A 138 -5.80 14.74 -15.55
CA SER A 138 -4.89 15.83 -15.21
C SER A 138 -3.46 15.32 -14.96
N PRO A 139 -2.43 16.18 -15.12
CA PRO A 139 -1.06 15.83 -14.75
C PRO A 139 -0.90 15.34 -13.32
N ALA A 140 -1.75 15.80 -12.38
CA ALA A 140 -1.71 15.38 -10.99
C ALA A 140 -2.04 13.88 -10.83
N PHE A 141 -2.93 13.35 -11.68
CA PHE A 141 -3.25 11.92 -11.71
C PHE A 141 -2.01 11.07 -11.97
N TYR A 142 -1.23 11.39 -13.01
CA TYR A 142 -0.02 10.64 -13.36
C TYR A 142 1.12 10.78 -12.34
N VAL A 143 1.14 11.88 -11.59
CA VAL A 143 2.09 12.04 -10.46
C VAL A 143 1.70 11.13 -9.29
N MET A 144 0.40 10.94 -9.06
CA MET A 144 -0.13 10.06 -8.01
C MET A 144 0.01 8.58 -8.38
N PHE A 145 -0.29 8.24 -9.63
CA PHE A 145 -0.21 6.88 -10.19
C PHE A 145 1.05 6.70 -11.02
N ASP A 146 2.21 6.79 -10.37
CA ASP A 146 3.51 6.63 -11.02
C ASP A 146 4.02 5.18 -10.86
N PRO A 147 3.87 4.31 -11.88
CA PRO A 147 4.30 2.92 -11.80
C PRO A 147 5.83 2.77 -11.66
N GLY A 148 6.61 3.76 -12.13
CA GLY A 148 8.06 3.77 -11.99
C GLY A 148 8.49 3.90 -10.52
N ARG A 149 7.82 4.77 -9.76
CA ARG A 149 8.05 4.89 -8.31
C ARG A 149 7.70 3.61 -7.55
N VAL A 150 6.61 2.96 -7.93
CA VAL A 150 6.19 1.70 -7.30
C VAL A 150 7.21 0.59 -7.56
N ARG A 151 7.68 0.45 -8.80
CA ARG A 151 8.74 -0.53 -9.16
C ARG A 151 10.02 -0.26 -8.39
N SER A 152 10.46 1.00 -8.33
CA SER A 152 11.67 1.37 -7.57
C SER A 152 11.55 1.04 -6.07
N LEU A 153 10.36 1.20 -5.48
CA LEU A 153 10.10 0.77 -4.10
C LEU A 153 10.16 -0.76 -3.96
N ALA A 154 9.51 -1.50 -4.86
CA ALA A 154 9.52 -2.95 -4.88
C ALA A 154 10.96 -3.51 -5.04
N ASP A 155 11.76 -2.94 -5.94
CA ASP A 155 13.16 -3.28 -6.14
C ASP A 155 14.00 -3.05 -4.88
N SER A 156 13.76 -1.92 -4.20
CA SER A 156 14.45 -1.59 -2.94
C SER A 156 14.12 -2.60 -1.83
N LEU A 157 12.84 -2.93 -1.66
CA LEU A 157 12.41 -3.93 -0.67
C LEU A 157 12.90 -5.34 -1.01
N SER A 158 12.92 -5.70 -2.30
CA SER A 158 13.46 -6.96 -2.80
C SER A 158 14.97 -7.10 -2.51
N THR A 159 15.71 -6.01 -2.67
CA THR A 159 17.14 -5.94 -2.34
C THR A 159 17.37 -6.17 -0.85
N GLU A 160 16.63 -5.47 0.02
CA GLU A 160 16.72 -5.67 1.47
C GLU A 160 16.32 -7.10 1.89
N LEU A 161 15.26 -7.65 1.30
CA LEU A 161 14.83 -9.02 1.56
C LEU A 161 15.90 -10.04 1.15
N THR A 162 16.62 -9.78 0.07
CA THR A 162 17.73 -10.62 -0.38
C THR A 162 18.91 -10.53 0.58
N ALA A 163 19.18 -9.35 1.15
CA ALA A 163 20.23 -9.16 2.15
C ALA A 163 19.93 -9.85 3.51
N LEU A 164 18.67 -10.22 3.78
CA LEU A 164 18.32 -11.07 4.93
C LEU A 164 18.61 -12.56 4.69
N ARG A 165 19.05 -12.98 3.50
CA ARG A 165 19.27 -14.41 3.20
C ARG A 165 20.57 -14.97 3.75
#